data_AF-A0A1E4SEX8-F1
#
_entry.id   AF-A0A1E4SEX8-F1
#
_cell.length_a   1.000
_cell.length_b   1.000
_cell.length_c   1.000
_cell.angle_alpha   90.00
_cell.angle_beta   90.00
_cell.angle_gamma   90.00
#
_symmetry.space_group_name_H-M   'P 1'
#
loop_
_entity.id
_entity.type
_entity.pdbx_description
1 polymer ?
#
loop_
_entity_poly.entity_id
_entity_poly.type
_entity_poly.pdbx_seq_one_letter_code
_entity_poly.pdbx_strand_id
1 'polypeptide(L)'
;MSAQETDAEKNIEIWKVKKLIKSLEAARGNGTSMISLIIPPKGQISIQQKMLTDEYGTASNIKSRVNRLSVLSAITSTQQKLKLYNSVPKNGLVIYCGEVLTDEGKEKKLNIDFEPFKPINTSLYLCDNKFHVEALSELLENDDRFGFIIMDGNGALFGAVSGNTREILHKFTVDLPKKHGRGGQSAMRFSRLREEKRHNYVRKVAEVAVQNFITNDKCNCKGLILAGSADFKTELSKSDLFDLRLQQKVIKIVDISYGGENGFNQAIELSAETLANVKFVQEKKLLNQYFDEISQDTGKFCYGIEDTLKALDLGACEILIVYENLAIVRYTMKDIEGAEVVAHANPDGEDKSWQLDKKTGTEMEIVKEEPFLEWLAENYKSFGANLEFVTDRSSEGAQFVQGFGGVGAMLRYKVNFEQLADESDDDEYYDDDEDFI
;
A
#
# COMPACT_ATOMS: atom_id res chain seq x y z
N MET A 1 -3.97 -13.48 -19.38
CA MET A 1 -3.48 -12.08 -19.49
C MET A 1 -3.71 -11.45 -18.13
N SER A 2 -2.69 -11.39 -17.28
CA SER A 2 -2.77 -10.79 -15.95
C SER A 2 -2.88 -9.28 -16.11
N ALA A 3 -4.02 -8.70 -15.73
CA ALA A 3 -4.16 -7.26 -15.59
C ALA A 3 -3.03 -6.75 -14.69
N GLN A 4 -2.32 -5.71 -15.13
CA GLN A 4 -1.30 -5.07 -14.30
C GLN A 4 -2.01 -4.48 -13.08
N GLU A 5 -1.77 -5.04 -11.90
CA GLU A 5 -2.26 -4.49 -10.65
C GLU A 5 -1.83 -3.03 -10.54
N THR A 6 -2.82 -2.17 -10.39
CA THR A 6 -2.69 -0.73 -10.23
C THR A 6 -2.01 -0.44 -8.88
N ASP A 7 -1.19 0.61 -8.78
CA ASP A 7 -0.48 0.92 -7.53
C ASP A 7 -1.45 1.11 -6.34
N ALA A 8 -2.66 1.61 -6.60
CA ALA A 8 -3.76 1.70 -5.63
C ALA A 8 -4.22 0.32 -5.13
N GLU A 9 -4.32 -0.70 -6.00
CA GLU A 9 -4.72 -2.06 -5.61
C GLU A 9 -3.70 -2.70 -4.67
N LYS A 10 -2.41 -2.47 -4.93
CA LYS A 10 -1.34 -2.92 -4.03
C LYS A 10 -1.43 -2.22 -2.68
N ASN A 11 -1.74 -0.93 -2.65
CA ASN A 11 -1.91 -0.19 -1.40
C ASN A 11 -3.09 -0.76 -0.57
N ILE A 12 -4.17 -1.20 -1.23
CA ILE A 12 -5.32 -1.82 -0.57
C ILE A 12 -4.95 -3.19 0.02
N GLU A 13 -4.25 -4.04 -0.73
CA GLU A 13 -3.77 -5.33 -0.22
C GLU A 13 -2.78 -5.15 0.95
N ILE A 14 -1.89 -4.16 0.85
CA ILE A 14 -1.00 -3.76 1.96
C ILE A 14 -1.81 -3.31 3.17
N TRP A 15 -2.86 -2.52 2.99
CA TRP A 15 -3.73 -2.08 4.08
C TRP A 15 -4.46 -3.26 4.74
N LYS A 16 -5.01 -4.21 3.96
CA LYS A 16 -5.64 -5.43 4.51
C LYS A 16 -4.65 -6.24 5.35
N VAL A 17 -3.43 -6.42 4.87
CA VAL A 17 -2.38 -7.13 5.62
C VAL A 17 -1.94 -6.34 6.86
N LYS A 18 -1.82 -5.00 6.80
CA LYS A 18 -1.57 -4.16 7.99
C LYS A 18 -2.63 -4.33 9.06
N LYS A 19 -3.91 -4.31 8.68
CA LYS A 19 -5.03 -4.51 9.60
C LYS A 19 -5.02 -5.91 10.19
N LEU A 20 -4.73 -6.92 9.37
CA LEU A 20 -4.55 -8.29 9.83
C LEU A 20 -3.41 -8.40 10.86
N ILE A 21 -2.25 -7.78 10.60
CA ILE A 21 -1.15 -7.74 11.57
C ILE A 21 -1.57 -7.07 12.87
N LYS A 22 -2.25 -5.92 12.81
CA LYS A 22 -2.76 -5.23 14.01
C LYS A 22 -3.70 -6.14 14.82
N SER A 23 -4.56 -6.92 14.14
CA SER A 23 -5.44 -7.89 14.80
C SER A 23 -4.66 -9.06 15.44
N LEU A 24 -3.59 -9.53 14.79
CA LEU A 24 -2.73 -10.60 15.28
C LEU A 24 -1.83 -10.15 16.45
N GLU A 25 -1.38 -8.89 16.45
CA GLU A 25 -0.62 -8.30 17.57
C GLU A 25 -1.48 -8.07 18.81
N ALA A 26 -2.74 -7.67 18.62
CA ALA A 26 -3.71 -7.49 19.70
C ALA A 26 -4.14 -8.83 20.32
N ALA A 27 -4.16 -9.90 19.51
CA ALA A 27 -4.51 -11.24 19.97
C ALA A 27 -3.48 -11.78 20.98
N ARG A 28 -3.92 -12.00 22.22
CA ARG A 28 -3.12 -12.65 23.27
C ARG A 28 -3.77 -13.94 23.73
N GLY A 29 -2.95 -14.98 23.84
CA GLY A 29 -3.35 -16.29 24.36
C GLY A 29 -3.06 -16.43 25.85
N ASN A 30 -3.89 -17.19 26.56
CA ASN A 30 -3.65 -17.61 27.95
C ASN A 30 -2.72 -18.83 28.00
N GLY A 31 -1.50 -18.70 27.48
CA GLY A 31 -0.50 -19.79 27.48
C GLY A 31 0.37 -19.80 26.23
N THR A 32 1.18 -20.84 26.06
CA THR A 32 2.06 -21.03 24.91
C THR A 32 1.34 -21.81 23.81
N SER A 33 0.23 -21.29 23.30
CA SER A 33 -0.63 -21.98 22.32
C SER A 33 -0.71 -21.27 20.97
N MET A 34 0.09 -20.20 20.77
CA MET A 34 0.08 -19.39 19.56
C MET A 34 1.23 -19.81 18.65
N ILE A 35 0.90 -20.47 17.54
CA ILE A 35 1.87 -20.93 16.55
C ILE A 35 1.96 -19.91 15.42
N SER A 36 3.18 -19.43 15.18
CA SER A 36 3.54 -18.61 14.02
C SER A 36 4.45 -19.44 13.11
N LEU A 37 3.95 -19.81 11.93
CA LEU A 37 4.69 -20.61 10.94
C LEU A 37 4.83 -19.83 9.64
N ILE A 38 6.06 -19.55 9.23
CA ILE A 38 6.41 -18.88 7.98
C ILE A 38 7.31 -19.78 7.16
N ILE A 39 6.89 -20.06 5.93
CA ILE A 39 7.60 -20.94 5.00
C ILE A 39 8.06 -20.11 3.80
N PRO A 40 9.38 -20.03 3.53
CA PRO A 40 9.89 -19.29 2.39
C PRO A 40 9.53 -19.95 1.05
N PRO A 41 9.53 -19.20 -0.06
CA PRO A 41 9.25 -19.75 -1.37
C PRO A 41 10.33 -20.79 -1.72
N LYS A 42 9.93 -21.85 -2.42
CA LYS A 42 10.75 -23.06 -2.70
C LYS A 42 10.98 -23.97 -1.49
N GLY A 43 10.44 -23.64 -0.31
CA GLY A 43 10.38 -24.57 0.81
C GLY A 43 9.57 -25.82 0.48
N GLN A 44 9.86 -26.93 1.15
CA GLN A 44 9.08 -28.17 1.02
C GLN A 44 8.10 -28.31 2.18
N ILE A 45 6.81 -28.51 1.86
CA ILE A 45 5.74 -28.72 2.86
C ILE A 45 6.01 -29.97 3.71
N SER A 46 6.55 -31.03 3.11
CA SER A 46 6.86 -32.30 3.80
C SER A 46 7.82 -32.12 4.98
N ILE A 47 8.82 -31.24 4.84
CA ILE A 47 9.79 -30.94 5.91
C ILE A 47 9.09 -30.28 7.09
N GLN A 48 8.22 -29.30 6.80
CA GLN A 48 7.46 -28.58 7.82
C GLN A 48 6.45 -29.48 8.51
N GLN A 49 5.79 -30.37 7.76
CA GLN A 49 4.85 -31.34 8.32
C GLN A 49 5.54 -32.37 9.23
N LYS A 50 6.75 -32.81 8.86
CA LYS A 50 7.57 -33.66 9.73
C LYS A 50 7.94 -32.93 11.03
N MET A 51 8.42 -31.69 10.93
CA MET A 51 8.75 -30.87 12.10
C MET A 51 7.53 -30.71 13.04
N LEU A 52 6.36 -30.38 12.50
CA LEU A 52 5.13 -30.30 13.30
C LEU A 52 4.75 -31.64 13.96
N THR A 53 5.10 -32.78 13.37
CA THR A 53 4.85 -34.11 13.93
C THR A 53 5.79 -34.40 15.10
N ASP A 54 7.07 -34.02 14.96
CA ASP A 54 8.08 -34.15 16.01
C ASP A 54 7.76 -33.23 17.21
N GLU A 55 7.28 -32.01 16.94
CA GLU A 55 6.80 -31.06 17.93
C GLU A 55 5.53 -31.56 18.65
N TYR A 56 4.60 -32.19 17.93
CA TYR A 56 3.42 -32.83 18.54
C TYR A 56 3.83 -33.93 19.52
N GLY A 57 4.82 -34.75 19.16
CA GLY A 57 5.39 -35.79 20.03
C GLY A 57 6.02 -35.19 21.29
N THR A 58 6.77 -34.11 21.15
CA THR A 58 7.41 -33.42 22.29
C THR A 58 6.38 -32.76 23.21
N ALA A 59 5.37 -32.10 22.64
CA ALA A 59 4.28 -31.45 23.38
C ALA A 59 3.46 -32.45 24.21
N SER A 60 3.39 -33.73 23.82
CA SER A 60 2.69 -34.77 24.60
C SER A 60 3.28 -34.98 26.00
N ASN A 61 4.56 -34.66 26.19
CA ASN A 61 5.28 -34.79 27.47
C ASN A 61 5.03 -33.61 28.43
N ILE A 62 4.28 -32.57 28.02
CA ILE A 62 3.93 -31.44 28.89
C ILE A 62 3.10 -31.94 30.09
N LYS A 63 3.54 -31.60 31.31
CA LYS A 63 2.91 -32.05 32.56
C LYS A 63 1.56 -31.38 32.83
N SER A 64 1.43 -30.10 32.49
CA SER A 64 0.18 -29.36 32.66
C SER A 64 -0.86 -29.86 31.66
N ARG A 65 -1.96 -30.45 32.16
CA ARG A 65 -3.02 -31.02 31.30
C ARG A 65 -3.63 -29.99 30.36
N VAL A 66 -3.91 -28.78 30.88
CA VAL A 66 -4.55 -27.70 30.12
C VAL A 66 -3.60 -27.19 29.03
N ASN A 67 -2.37 -26.81 29.39
CA ASN A 67 -1.40 -26.32 28.41
C ASN A 67 -1.07 -27.36 27.35
N ARG A 68 -0.95 -28.64 27.74
CA ARG A 68 -0.74 -29.74 26.79
C ARG A 68 -1.87 -29.82 25.77
N LEU A 69 -3.14 -29.76 26.19
CA LEU A 69 -4.27 -29.86 25.28
C LEU A 69 -4.32 -28.68 24.30
N SER A 70 -4.06 -27.45 24.77
CA SER A 70 -4.02 -26.27 23.90
C SER A 70 -2.89 -26.33 22.88
N VAL A 71 -1.66 -26.72 23.28
CA VAL A 71 -0.53 -26.88 22.35
C VAL A 71 -0.82 -27.97 21.31
N LEU A 72 -1.32 -29.14 21.73
CA LEU A 72 -1.66 -30.23 20.81
C LEU A 72 -2.77 -29.82 19.83
N SER A 73 -3.77 -29.06 20.30
CA SER A 73 -4.85 -28.57 19.44
C SER A 73 -4.36 -27.55 18.42
N ALA A 74 -3.47 -26.63 18.82
CA ALA A 74 -2.86 -25.66 17.92
C ALA A 74 -2.03 -26.36 16.83
N ILE A 75 -1.13 -27.29 17.21
CA ILE A 75 -0.31 -28.05 16.24
C ILE A 75 -1.19 -28.84 15.28
N THR A 76 -2.25 -29.49 15.79
CA THR A 76 -3.19 -30.25 14.94
C THR A 76 -3.89 -29.33 13.94
N SER A 77 -4.27 -28.13 14.36
CA SER A 77 -4.92 -27.13 13.49
C SER A 77 -3.96 -26.65 12.39
N THR A 78 -2.70 -26.35 12.74
CA THR A 78 -1.65 -25.99 11.77
C THR A 78 -1.40 -27.12 10.76
N GLN A 79 -1.33 -28.37 11.23
CA GLN A 79 -1.15 -29.53 10.35
C GLN A 79 -2.33 -29.73 9.39
N GLN A 80 -3.56 -29.50 9.85
CA GLN A 80 -4.76 -29.60 9.00
C GLN A 80 -4.75 -28.53 7.91
N LYS A 81 -4.37 -27.29 8.24
CA LYS A 81 -4.22 -26.21 7.26
C LYS A 81 -3.11 -26.48 6.26
N LEU A 82 -1.96 -26.95 6.74
CA LEU A 82 -0.82 -27.26 5.88
C LEU A 82 -1.16 -28.34 4.82
N LYS A 83 -2.07 -29.28 5.14
CA LYS A 83 -2.56 -30.31 4.20
C LYS A 83 -3.40 -29.76 3.03
N LEU A 84 -3.96 -28.55 3.16
CA LEU A 84 -4.72 -27.92 2.07
C LEU A 84 -3.79 -27.49 0.92
N TYR A 85 -2.50 -27.33 1.18
CA TYR A 85 -1.51 -26.89 0.22
C TYR A 85 -0.70 -28.09 -0.30
N ASN A 86 -0.71 -28.29 -1.62
CA ASN A 86 0.09 -29.34 -2.27
C ASN A 86 1.58 -28.94 -2.40
N SER A 87 1.85 -27.64 -2.56
CA SER A 87 3.18 -27.05 -2.66
C SER A 87 3.17 -25.65 -2.07
N VAL A 88 4.32 -25.16 -1.59
CA VAL A 88 4.43 -23.78 -1.12
C VAL A 88 4.14 -22.82 -2.29
N PRO A 89 3.26 -21.83 -2.12
CA PRO A 89 2.98 -20.81 -3.13
C PRO A 89 4.22 -20.00 -3.54
N LYS A 90 4.10 -19.18 -4.58
CA LYS A 90 5.24 -18.52 -5.22
C LYS A 90 5.93 -17.51 -4.30
N ASN A 91 5.17 -16.88 -3.43
CA ASN A 91 5.66 -15.87 -2.49
C ASN A 91 5.93 -16.44 -1.08
N GLY A 92 5.73 -17.74 -0.87
CA GLY A 92 5.81 -18.37 0.45
C GLY A 92 4.43 -18.63 1.05
N LEU A 93 4.40 -19.11 2.28
CA LEU A 93 3.17 -19.41 3.02
C LEU A 93 3.30 -18.94 4.46
N VAL A 94 2.28 -18.25 4.96
CA VAL A 94 2.19 -17.82 6.36
C VAL A 94 0.97 -18.44 6.99
N ILE A 95 1.15 -19.08 8.15
CA ILE A 95 0.10 -19.72 8.93
C ILE A 95 0.19 -19.24 10.38
N TYR A 96 -0.91 -18.67 10.86
CA TYR A 96 -1.13 -18.33 12.27
C TYR A 96 -2.25 -19.19 12.82
N CYS A 97 -1.94 -19.97 13.85
CA CYS A 97 -2.89 -20.86 14.51
C CYS A 97 -2.78 -20.70 16.02
N GLY A 98 -3.91 -20.53 16.71
CA GLY A 98 -3.92 -20.45 18.16
C GLY A 98 -5.31 -20.27 18.76
N GLU A 99 -5.38 -20.30 20.08
CA GLU A 99 -6.59 -20.05 20.85
C GLU A 99 -6.47 -18.67 21.50
N VAL A 100 -7.32 -17.73 21.08
CA VAL A 100 -7.33 -16.34 21.56
C VAL A 100 -8.52 -16.14 22.48
N LEU A 101 -8.31 -15.40 23.56
CA LEU A 101 -9.41 -14.98 24.43
C LEU A 101 -10.10 -13.76 23.79
N THR A 102 -11.39 -13.87 23.52
CA THR A 102 -12.21 -12.72 23.11
C THR A 102 -12.58 -11.86 24.33
N ASP A 103 -12.97 -10.61 24.11
CA ASP A 103 -13.39 -9.69 25.19
C ASP A 103 -14.59 -10.21 26.01
N GLU A 104 -15.38 -11.11 25.42
CA GLU A 104 -16.45 -11.85 26.11
C GLU A 104 -15.96 -12.98 27.04
N GLY A 105 -14.64 -13.17 27.16
CA GLY A 105 -14.03 -14.25 27.94
C GLY A 105 -14.19 -15.65 27.31
N LYS A 106 -14.70 -15.75 26.07
CA LYS A 106 -14.79 -17.02 25.33
C LYS A 106 -13.50 -17.28 24.56
N GLU A 107 -13.05 -18.53 24.56
CA GLU A 107 -11.91 -18.99 23.77
C GLU A 107 -12.33 -19.18 22.30
N LYS A 108 -11.73 -18.41 21.40
CA LYS A 108 -11.95 -18.52 19.94
C LYS A 108 -10.69 -19.10 19.29
N LYS A 109 -10.87 -20.15 18.49
CA LYS A 109 -9.80 -20.70 17.66
C LYS A 109 -9.57 -19.78 16.47
N LEU A 110 -8.39 -19.20 16.39
CA LEU A 110 -7.95 -18.35 15.30
C LEU A 110 -7.02 -19.16 14.40
N ASN A 111 -7.44 -19.37 13.16
CA ASN A 111 -6.71 -20.13 12.14
C ASN A 111 -6.70 -19.32 10.85
N ILE A 112 -5.56 -18.70 10.56
CA ILE A 112 -5.38 -17.81 9.41
C ILE A 112 -4.22 -18.35 8.58
N ASP A 113 -4.46 -18.54 7.29
CA ASP A 113 -3.47 -18.96 6.30
C ASP A 113 -3.62 -18.10 5.05
N PHE A 114 -2.50 -17.56 4.56
CA PHE A 114 -2.50 -16.76 3.34
C PHE A 114 -1.12 -16.77 2.65
N GLU A 115 -1.13 -16.49 1.35
CA GLU A 115 0.09 -16.21 0.57
C GLU A 115 0.41 -14.71 0.68
N PRO A 116 1.63 -14.33 1.11
CA PRO A 116 2.04 -12.93 1.17
C PRO A 116 2.16 -12.34 -0.24
N PHE A 117 1.95 -11.02 -0.38
CA PHE A 117 2.05 -10.33 -1.67
C PHE A 117 3.50 -10.22 -2.20
N LYS A 118 4.49 -10.42 -1.32
CA LYS A 118 5.92 -10.43 -1.64
C LYS A 118 6.59 -11.73 -1.16
N PRO A 119 7.62 -12.22 -1.87
CA PRO A 119 8.37 -13.41 -1.46
C PRO A 119 9.13 -13.19 -0.15
N ILE A 120 8.91 -14.07 0.82
CA ILE A 120 9.56 -14.01 2.15
C ILE A 120 10.78 -14.93 2.18
N ASN A 121 11.97 -14.43 2.50
CA ASN A 121 13.17 -15.29 2.62
C ASN A 121 13.37 -15.91 4.01
N THR A 122 12.63 -15.46 5.03
CA THR A 122 12.73 -15.95 6.40
C THR A 122 11.87 -17.20 6.62
N SER A 123 12.44 -18.24 7.23
CA SER A 123 11.68 -19.36 7.78
C SER A 123 11.53 -19.15 9.29
N LEU A 124 10.30 -19.22 9.80
CA LEU A 124 10.00 -19.03 11.21
C LEU A 124 9.06 -20.12 11.71
N TYR A 125 9.37 -20.73 12.84
CA TYR A 125 8.43 -21.54 13.62
C TYR A 125 8.61 -21.18 15.09
N LEU A 126 7.59 -20.59 15.69
CA LEU A 126 7.58 -20.23 17.11
C LEU A 126 6.21 -20.55 17.72
N CYS A 127 6.24 -21.05 18.95
CA CYS A 127 5.08 -21.28 19.79
C CYS A 127 5.22 -20.41 21.05
N ASP A 128 4.43 -19.35 21.16
CA ASP A 128 4.48 -18.40 22.28
C ASP A 128 3.05 -18.04 22.73
N ASN A 129 2.92 -17.04 23.60
CA ASN A 129 1.63 -16.46 24.03
C ASN A 129 1.10 -15.34 23.12
N LYS A 130 1.89 -14.96 22.12
CA LYS A 130 1.58 -13.95 21.12
C LYS A 130 1.97 -14.44 19.72
N PHE A 131 1.38 -13.86 18.68
CA PHE A 131 1.84 -14.10 17.32
C PHE A 131 3.09 -13.27 17.00
N HIS A 132 4.03 -13.90 16.30
CA HIS A 132 5.23 -13.24 15.77
C HIS A 132 4.95 -12.76 14.36
N VAL A 133 4.78 -11.45 14.23
CA VAL A 133 4.46 -10.75 12.97
C VAL A 133 5.65 -9.95 12.44
N GLU A 134 6.81 -10.00 13.09
CA GLU A 134 7.97 -9.14 12.74
C GLU A 134 8.38 -9.31 11.27
N ALA A 135 8.36 -10.55 10.77
CA ALA A 135 8.68 -10.87 9.38
C ALA A 135 7.64 -10.35 8.37
N LEU A 136 6.38 -10.17 8.78
CA LEU A 136 5.35 -9.56 7.93
C LEU A 136 5.44 -8.04 7.94
N SER A 137 5.75 -7.44 9.09
CA SER A 137 5.92 -5.99 9.23
C SER A 137 7.04 -5.47 8.33
N GLU A 138 8.14 -6.22 8.18
CA GLU A 138 9.22 -5.89 7.23
C GLU A 138 8.74 -5.86 5.77
N LEU A 139 7.81 -6.74 5.38
CA LEU A 139 7.30 -6.79 3.99
C LEU A 139 6.37 -5.62 3.66
N LEU A 140 5.70 -5.09 4.68
CA LEU A 140 4.78 -3.95 4.58
C LEU A 140 5.49 -2.61 4.47
N GLU A 141 6.79 -2.56 4.71
CA GLU A 141 7.57 -1.43 4.23
C GLU A 141 7.50 -1.45 2.69
N ASN A 142 6.70 -0.54 2.11
CA ASN A 142 6.57 -0.51 0.66
C ASN A 142 7.92 -0.14 0.05
N ASP A 143 8.56 -1.16 -0.49
CA ASP A 143 9.72 -1.00 -1.35
C ASP A 143 9.28 -0.45 -2.70
N ASP A 144 9.09 0.87 -2.74
CA ASP A 144 9.04 1.58 -4.01
C ASP A 144 10.37 1.37 -4.72
N ARG A 145 10.32 0.89 -5.97
CA ARG A 145 11.53 0.70 -6.77
C ARG A 145 12.03 2.06 -7.22
N PHE A 146 13.19 2.47 -6.71
CA PHE A 146 13.88 3.69 -7.11
C PHE A 146 15.07 3.35 -8.02
N GLY A 147 15.17 4.06 -9.12
CA GLY A 147 16.30 3.94 -10.04
C GLY A 147 17.43 4.89 -9.64
N PHE A 148 18.66 4.43 -9.78
CA PHE A 148 19.86 5.23 -9.57
C PHE A 148 20.70 5.20 -10.84
N ILE A 149 21.05 6.39 -11.34
CA ILE A 149 22.04 6.56 -12.40
C ILE A 149 23.24 7.26 -11.79
N ILE A 150 24.35 6.55 -11.74
CA ILE A 150 25.62 7.08 -11.24
C ILE A 150 26.50 7.37 -12.42
N MET A 151 26.81 8.65 -12.61
CA MET A 151 27.72 9.11 -13.64
C MET A 151 29.06 9.48 -13.03
N ASP A 152 30.11 8.87 -13.54
CA ASP A 152 31.48 9.26 -13.24
C ASP A 152 32.27 9.47 -14.54
N GLY A 153 33.41 10.14 -14.45
CA GLY A 153 34.30 10.36 -15.60
C GLY A 153 34.91 9.08 -16.17
N ASN A 154 34.92 7.99 -15.39
CA ASN A 154 35.48 6.69 -15.77
C ASN A 154 34.41 5.66 -16.20
N GLY A 155 33.13 5.99 -16.07
CA GLY A 155 32.03 5.06 -16.36
C GLY A 155 30.72 5.41 -15.68
N ALA A 156 29.67 4.66 -16.03
CA ALA A 156 28.34 4.81 -15.48
C ALA A 156 27.83 3.50 -14.87
N LEU A 157 27.07 3.61 -13.78
CA LEU A 157 26.38 2.50 -13.14
C LEU A 157 24.88 2.79 -13.06
N PHE A 158 24.08 1.80 -13.41
CA PHE A 158 22.62 1.81 -13.34
C PHE A 158 22.21 0.79 -12.29
N GLY A 159 21.57 1.27 -11.24
CA GLY A 159 21.09 0.43 -10.13
C GLY A 159 19.62 0.68 -9.87
N ALA A 160 18.98 -0.29 -9.24
CA ALA A 160 17.68 -0.12 -8.63
C ALA A 160 17.78 -0.45 -7.14
N VAL A 161 17.09 0.32 -6.31
CA VAL A 161 16.89 0.02 -4.90
C VAL A 161 15.42 -0.18 -4.66
N SER A 162 15.08 -1.29 -4.02
CA SER A 162 13.74 -1.65 -3.61
C SER A 162 13.83 -1.99 -2.13
N GLY A 163 13.51 -1.02 -1.28
CA GLY A 163 13.64 -1.18 0.17
C GLY A 163 15.07 -1.39 0.61
N ASN A 164 15.29 -2.52 1.29
CA ASN A 164 16.61 -2.97 1.73
C ASN A 164 17.39 -3.73 0.62
N THR A 165 16.73 -4.08 -0.50
CA THR A 165 17.39 -4.80 -1.59
C THR A 165 17.98 -3.82 -2.61
N ARG A 166 19.27 -4.00 -2.91
CA ARG A 166 19.97 -3.27 -3.98
C ARG A 166 20.27 -4.21 -5.14
N GLU A 167 19.99 -3.74 -6.35
CA GLU A 167 20.26 -4.46 -7.59
C GLU A 167 21.10 -3.59 -8.52
N ILE A 168 22.21 -4.12 -9.02
CA ILE A 168 22.99 -3.46 -10.08
C ILE A 168 22.49 -4.03 -11.40
N LEU A 169 21.80 -3.19 -12.19
CA LEU A 169 21.21 -3.60 -13.46
C LEU A 169 22.27 -3.65 -14.56
N HIS A 170 23.04 -2.59 -14.68
CA HIS A 170 24.04 -2.47 -15.74
C HIS A 170 25.19 -1.56 -15.31
N LYS A 171 26.40 -1.87 -15.77
CA LYS A 171 27.58 -1.02 -15.59
C LYS A 171 28.45 -1.05 -16.84
N PHE A 172 28.99 0.10 -17.22
CA PHE A 172 29.99 0.18 -18.27
C PHE A 172 31.03 1.26 -17.96
N THR A 173 32.24 1.05 -18.47
CA THR A 173 33.35 1.98 -18.32
C THR A 173 33.53 2.83 -19.58
N VAL A 174 34.06 4.04 -19.41
CA VAL A 174 34.38 4.97 -20.49
C VAL A 174 35.70 5.64 -20.19
N ASP A 175 36.52 5.82 -21.22
CA ASP A 175 37.75 6.61 -21.13
C ASP A 175 37.54 7.97 -21.81
N LEU A 176 37.42 9.03 -21.00
CA LEU A 176 37.20 10.39 -21.46
C LEU A 176 38.54 11.17 -21.53
N PRO A 177 38.80 11.93 -22.63
CA PRO A 177 40.01 12.73 -22.74
C PRO A 177 40.13 13.77 -21.62
N LYS A 178 41.20 13.67 -20.80
CA LYS A 178 41.43 14.59 -19.67
C LYS A 178 41.71 16.03 -20.10
N LYS A 179 41.55 16.97 -19.16
CA LYS A 179 41.90 18.38 -19.37
C LYS A 179 43.41 18.55 -19.60
N HIS A 180 43.79 18.96 -20.81
CA HIS A 180 45.17 19.33 -21.11
C HIS A 180 45.40 20.79 -20.70
N GLY A 181 46.41 21.02 -19.84
CA GLY A 181 46.82 22.36 -19.40
C GLY A 181 47.93 23.00 -20.24
N ARG A 182 48.45 22.29 -21.24
CA ARG A 182 49.52 22.78 -22.12
C ARG A 182 48.91 23.50 -23.34
N GLY A 183 49.25 24.76 -23.52
CA GLY A 183 48.81 25.59 -24.64
C GLY A 183 49.47 25.24 -25.98
N GLY A 184 48.88 25.70 -27.09
CA GLY A 184 49.39 25.51 -28.46
C GLY A 184 48.28 25.59 -29.52
N GLN A 185 48.64 25.55 -30.80
CA GLN A 185 47.68 25.62 -31.93
C GLN A 185 46.64 24.49 -31.90
N SER A 186 47.01 23.32 -31.37
CA SER A 186 46.11 22.16 -31.25
C SER A 186 45.20 22.19 -30.00
N ALA A 187 45.36 23.17 -29.10
CA ALA A 187 44.60 23.22 -27.85
C ALA A 187 43.08 23.28 -28.07
N MET A 188 42.63 24.06 -29.07
CA MET A 188 41.21 24.17 -29.40
C MET A 188 40.64 22.86 -29.97
N ARG A 189 41.42 22.13 -30.77
CA ARG A 189 41.04 20.80 -31.28
C ARG A 189 40.85 19.80 -30.14
N PHE A 190 41.76 19.77 -29.16
CA PHE A 190 41.63 18.87 -28.01
C PHE A 190 40.45 19.23 -27.09
N SER A 191 40.10 20.52 -26.98
CA SER A 191 38.88 20.92 -26.26
C SER A 191 37.62 20.42 -26.97
N ARG A 192 37.54 20.62 -28.30
CA ARG A 192 36.41 20.12 -29.11
C ARG A 192 36.27 18.60 -29.04
N LEU A 193 37.37 17.86 -29.20
CA LEU A 193 37.34 16.40 -29.11
C LEU A 193 36.88 15.91 -27.72
N ARG A 194 37.23 16.65 -26.65
CA ARG A 194 36.76 16.34 -25.30
C ARG A 194 35.26 16.59 -25.16
N GLU A 195 34.76 17.73 -25.63
CA GLU A 195 33.32 18.04 -25.61
C GLU A 195 32.51 17.03 -26.42
N GLU A 196 32.99 16.65 -27.61
CA GLU A 196 32.36 15.64 -28.45
C GLU A 196 32.31 14.27 -27.76
N LYS A 197 33.40 13.83 -27.13
CA LYS A 197 33.43 12.58 -26.35
C LYS A 197 32.52 12.64 -25.12
N ARG A 198 32.43 13.78 -24.43
CA ARG A 198 31.50 13.97 -23.30
C ARG A 198 30.04 13.92 -23.77
N HIS A 199 29.72 14.58 -24.86
CA HIS A 199 28.38 14.54 -25.45
C HIS A 199 27.97 13.12 -25.88
N ASN A 200 28.89 12.37 -26.50
CA ASN A 200 28.66 10.97 -26.84
C ASN A 200 28.50 10.07 -25.60
N TYR A 201 29.19 10.39 -24.51
CA TYR A 201 29.02 9.69 -23.24
C TYR A 201 27.65 9.96 -22.63
N VAL A 202 27.20 11.21 -22.57
CA VAL A 202 25.84 11.59 -22.10
C VAL A 202 24.77 10.89 -22.94
N ARG A 203 24.93 10.86 -24.27
CA ARG A 203 24.03 10.12 -25.17
C ARG A 203 23.96 8.64 -24.81
N LYS A 204 25.11 7.97 -24.68
CA LYS A 204 25.17 6.55 -24.33
C LYS A 204 24.52 6.27 -22.98
N VAL A 205 24.73 7.14 -21.98
CA VAL A 205 24.09 7.01 -20.67
C VAL A 205 22.57 7.16 -20.78
N ALA A 206 22.08 8.14 -21.55
CA ALA A 206 20.66 8.34 -21.77
C ALA A 206 19.99 7.14 -22.46
N GLU A 207 20.61 6.58 -23.51
CA GLU A 207 20.11 5.40 -24.23
C GLU A 207 20.05 4.16 -23.32
N VAL A 208 21.09 3.93 -22.52
CA VAL A 208 21.14 2.80 -21.58
C VAL A 208 20.15 3.00 -20.42
N ALA A 209 19.88 4.25 -20.02
CA ALA A 209 18.84 4.55 -19.03
C ALA A 209 17.46 4.11 -19.53
N VAL A 210 17.13 4.42 -20.80
CA VAL A 210 15.87 4.00 -21.43
C VAL A 210 15.77 2.48 -21.47
N GLN A 211 16.82 1.78 -21.88
CA GLN A 211 16.82 0.31 -21.95
C GLN A 211 16.58 -0.38 -20.59
N ASN A 212 17.03 0.21 -19.48
CA ASN A 212 16.94 -0.41 -18.16
C ASN A 212 15.71 0.05 -17.36
N PHE A 213 15.34 1.32 -17.46
CA PHE A 213 14.27 1.91 -16.64
C PHE A 213 12.92 2.03 -17.34
N ILE A 214 12.85 1.85 -18.67
CA ILE A 214 11.60 1.80 -19.41
C ILE A 214 11.34 0.37 -19.87
N THR A 215 10.16 -0.16 -19.56
CA THR A 215 9.69 -1.44 -20.11
C THR A 215 8.23 -1.28 -20.51
N ASN A 216 7.88 -1.70 -21.71
CA ASN A 216 6.53 -1.55 -22.28
C ASN A 216 6.02 -0.10 -22.18
N ASP A 217 6.83 0.87 -22.63
CA ASP A 217 6.51 2.31 -22.64
C ASP A 217 6.27 2.96 -21.26
N LYS A 218 6.37 2.22 -20.16
CA LYS A 218 6.20 2.73 -18.80
C LYS A 218 7.54 2.69 -18.05
N CYS A 219 7.77 3.68 -17.19
CA CYS A 219 8.91 3.67 -16.28
C CYS A 219 8.70 2.60 -15.21
N ASN A 220 9.70 1.73 -15.03
CA ASN A 220 9.69 0.65 -14.04
C ASN A 220 9.97 1.15 -12.61
N CYS A 221 10.47 2.37 -12.48
CA CYS A 221 10.79 3.01 -11.20
C CYS A 221 9.79 4.12 -10.88
N LYS A 222 9.44 4.25 -9.60
CA LYS A 222 8.58 5.35 -9.11
C LYS A 222 9.31 6.68 -9.10
N GLY A 223 10.63 6.64 -8.95
CA GLY A 223 11.50 7.79 -9.07
C GLY A 223 12.92 7.42 -9.46
N LEU A 224 13.64 8.42 -9.93
CA LEU A 224 15.01 8.31 -10.42
C LEU A 224 15.89 9.31 -9.68
N ILE A 225 17.07 8.85 -9.25
CA ILE A 225 18.11 9.67 -8.65
C ILE A 225 19.28 9.72 -9.61
N LEU A 226 19.70 10.94 -9.94
CA LEU A 226 20.90 11.19 -10.73
C LEU A 226 22.04 11.54 -9.77
N ALA A 227 23.01 10.63 -9.64
CA ALA A 227 24.18 10.84 -8.80
C ALA A 227 25.43 10.92 -9.67
N GLY A 228 26.42 11.68 -9.24
CA GLY A 228 27.70 11.71 -9.96
C GLY A 228 28.68 12.75 -9.45
N SER A 229 29.91 12.62 -9.91
CA SER A 229 30.95 13.62 -9.70
C SER A 229 30.83 14.73 -10.75
N ALA A 230 30.94 15.99 -10.33
CA ALA A 230 30.82 17.18 -11.19
C ALA A 230 29.46 17.35 -11.91
N ASP A 231 29.42 18.27 -12.89
CA ASP A 231 28.20 18.74 -13.57
C ASP A 231 27.61 17.77 -14.60
N PHE A 232 28.19 16.58 -14.79
CA PHE A 232 27.75 15.61 -15.83
C PHE A 232 26.28 15.20 -15.68
N LYS A 233 25.82 15.02 -14.46
CA LYS A 233 24.42 14.70 -14.14
C LYS A 233 23.46 15.86 -14.42
N THR A 234 23.92 17.10 -14.24
CA THR A 234 23.15 18.30 -14.54
C THR A 234 23.06 18.50 -16.06
N GLU A 235 24.14 18.21 -16.80
CA GLU A 235 24.10 18.13 -18.26
C GLU A 235 23.14 17.04 -18.75
N LEU A 236 23.14 15.83 -18.15
CA LEU A 236 22.18 14.78 -18.49
C LEU A 236 20.74 15.23 -18.24
N SER A 237 20.45 15.82 -17.08
CA SER A 237 19.10 16.24 -16.70
C SER A 237 18.54 17.39 -17.55
N LYS A 238 19.41 18.24 -18.11
CA LYS A 238 19.02 19.37 -18.98
C LYS A 238 19.06 19.01 -20.46
N SER A 239 19.65 17.88 -20.82
CA SER A 239 19.83 17.48 -22.21
C SER A 239 18.54 16.98 -22.82
N ASP A 240 18.25 17.41 -24.05
CA ASP A 240 17.14 16.91 -24.87
C ASP A 240 17.31 15.42 -25.25
N LEU A 241 18.51 14.85 -25.03
CA LEU A 241 18.79 13.43 -25.27
C LEU A 241 18.19 12.52 -24.21
N PHE A 242 17.87 13.07 -23.03
CA PHE A 242 17.28 12.30 -21.95
C PHE A 242 15.78 12.16 -22.16
N ASP A 243 15.26 10.94 -22.00
CA ASP A 243 13.85 10.67 -22.25
C ASP A 243 12.96 11.49 -21.30
N LEU A 244 11.96 12.19 -21.87
CA LEU A 244 11.08 13.09 -21.13
C LEU A 244 10.34 12.37 -19.99
N ARG A 245 9.98 11.08 -20.18
CA ARG A 245 9.29 10.28 -19.16
C ARG A 245 10.19 10.04 -17.96
N LEU A 246 11.47 9.77 -18.19
CA LEU A 246 12.46 9.60 -17.11
C LEU A 246 12.81 10.93 -16.46
N GLN A 247 12.88 12.01 -17.25
CA GLN A 247 13.16 13.36 -16.76
C GLN A 247 12.11 13.84 -15.75
N GLN A 248 10.82 13.59 -16.01
CA GLN A 248 9.73 13.89 -15.09
C GLN A 248 9.78 13.07 -13.79
N LYS A 249 10.50 11.94 -13.78
CA LYS A 249 10.65 11.05 -12.63
C LYS A 249 11.93 11.30 -11.85
N VAL A 250 12.76 12.28 -12.24
CA VAL A 250 13.95 12.68 -11.48
C VAL A 250 13.52 13.36 -10.18
N ILE A 251 13.81 12.73 -9.04
CA ILE A 251 13.47 13.27 -7.71
C ILE A 251 14.57 14.22 -7.24
N LYS A 252 15.82 13.78 -7.31
CA LYS A 252 16.96 14.48 -6.73
C LYS A 252 18.22 14.24 -7.55
N ILE A 253 19.04 15.28 -7.65
CA ILE A 253 20.38 15.23 -8.19
C ILE A 253 21.37 15.27 -7.01
N VAL A 254 22.25 14.29 -6.91
CA VAL A 254 23.13 14.11 -5.74
C VAL A 254 24.61 14.23 -6.14
N ASP A 255 25.35 15.04 -5.41
CA ASP A 255 26.82 15.12 -5.44
C ASP A 255 27.44 13.99 -4.62
N ILE A 256 28.23 13.16 -5.29
CA ILE A 256 28.98 12.06 -4.66
C ILE A 256 30.47 12.20 -4.94
N SER A 257 31.29 11.72 -4.02
CA SER A 257 32.75 11.87 -4.08
C SER A 257 33.41 10.78 -4.91
N TYR A 258 32.78 9.61 -5.02
CA TYR A 258 33.30 8.43 -5.70
C TYR A 258 32.29 7.92 -6.74
N GLY A 259 32.80 7.38 -7.85
CA GLY A 259 31.98 6.70 -8.86
C GLY A 259 31.76 5.20 -8.57
N GLY A 260 31.01 4.54 -9.45
CA GLY A 260 30.79 3.09 -9.41
C GLY A 260 29.99 2.61 -8.20
N GLU A 261 30.30 1.40 -7.71
CA GLU A 261 29.54 0.73 -6.64
C GLU A 261 29.68 1.42 -5.27
N ASN A 262 30.83 2.03 -4.99
CA ASN A 262 31.01 2.81 -3.76
C ASN A 262 30.20 4.11 -3.80
N GLY A 263 30.19 4.78 -4.96
CA GLY A 263 29.32 5.92 -5.21
C GLY A 263 27.84 5.59 -5.09
N PHE A 264 27.45 4.36 -5.44
CA PHE A 264 26.07 3.89 -5.30
C PHE A 264 25.63 3.88 -3.84
N ASN A 265 26.44 3.32 -2.94
CA ASN A 265 26.10 3.27 -1.52
C ASN A 265 26.00 4.68 -0.93
N GLN A 266 26.92 5.57 -1.30
CA GLN A 266 26.87 6.97 -0.86
C GLN A 266 25.62 7.69 -1.38
N ALA A 267 25.25 7.46 -2.64
CA ALA A 267 24.04 8.04 -3.22
C ALA A 267 22.77 7.57 -2.52
N ILE A 268 22.72 6.30 -2.11
CA ILE A 268 21.60 5.72 -1.35
C ILE A 268 21.46 6.42 0.00
N GLU A 269 22.56 6.56 0.75
CA GLU A 269 22.57 7.19 2.07
C GLU A 269 22.11 8.66 2.00
N LEU A 270 22.63 9.44 1.05
CA LEU A 270 22.26 10.85 0.85
C LEU A 270 20.84 11.07 0.31
N SER A 271 20.23 10.01 -0.24
CA SER A 271 18.88 10.06 -0.81
C SER A 271 17.81 9.46 0.09
N ALA A 272 18.21 8.74 1.15
CA ALA A 272 17.29 8.00 2.02
C ALA A 272 16.16 8.89 2.58
N GLU A 273 16.50 10.09 3.06
CA GLU A 273 15.52 11.06 3.57
C GLU A 273 14.53 11.51 2.48
N THR A 274 15.03 11.81 1.28
CA THR A 274 14.19 12.26 0.17
C THR A 274 13.29 11.13 -0.34
N LEU A 275 13.78 9.89 -0.34
CA LEU A 275 13.03 8.70 -0.74
C LEU A 275 11.91 8.36 0.26
N ALA A 276 12.18 8.47 1.57
CA ALA A 276 11.16 8.29 2.60
C ALA A 276 10.00 9.29 2.45
N ASN A 277 10.30 10.51 2.00
CA ASN A 277 9.32 11.57 1.84
C ASN A 277 8.45 11.46 0.58
N VAL A 278 8.74 10.55 -0.36
CA VAL A 278 8.02 10.46 -1.66
C VAL A 278 6.52 10.17 -1.46
N LYS A 279 6.17 9.29 -0.51
CA LYS A 279 4.77 8.96 -0.21
C LYS A 279 4.02 10.19 0.30
N PHE A 280 4.60 10.92 1.24
CA PHE A 280 4.03 12.16 1.77
C PHE A 280 3.86 13.23 0.70
N VAL A 281 4.78 13.32 -0.26
CA VAL A 281 4.68 14.27 -1.38
C VAL A 281 3.55 13.88 -2.34
N GLN A 282 3.35 12.59 -2.63
CA GLN A 282 2.24 12.12 -3.46
C GLN A 282 0.88 12.35 -2.78
N GLU A 283 0.79 12.02 -1.50
CA GLU A 283 -0.39 12.23 -0.66
C GLU A 283 -0.76 13.71 -0.58
N LYS A 284 0.22 14.58 -0.29
CA LYS A 284 0.03 16.03 -0.28
C LYS A 284 -0.41 16.56 -1.65
N LYS A 285 0.13 16.02 -2.74
CA LYS A 285 -0.28 16.40 -4.09
C LYS A 285 -1.73 16.00 -4.37
N LEU A 286 -2.15 14.81 -3.95
CA LEU A 286 -3.53 14.34 -4.10
C LEU A 286 -4.50 15.23 -3.30
N LEU A 287 -4.18 15.51 -2.03
CA LEU A 287 -5.00 16.39 -1.19
C LEU A 287 -5.04 17.83 -1.71
N ASN A 288 -3.92 18.35 -2.23
CA ASN A 288 -3.92 19.66 -2.87
C ASN A 288 -4.84 19.70 -4.10
N GLN A 289 -4.85 18.66 -4.93
CA GLN A 289 -5.80 18.58 -6.06
C GLN A 289 -7.25 18.60 -5.58
N TYR A 290 -7.55 17.87 -4.50
CA TYR A 290 -8.87 17.89 -3.87
C TYR A 290 -9.24 19.28 -3.33
N PHE A 291 -8.33 19.97 -2.63
CA PHE A 291 -8.57 21.32 -2.13
C PHE A 291 -8.63 22.38 -3.24
N ASP A 292 -7.94 22.18 -4.35
CA ASP A 292 -8.02 23.05 -5.52
C ASP A 292 -9.42 22.99 -6.15
N GLU A 293 -10.04 21.80 -6.24
CA GLU A 293 -11.42 21.63 -6.72
C GLU A 293 -12.44 22.32 -5.81
N ILE A 294 -12.22 22.29 -4.49
CA ILE A 294 -13.02 23.03 -3.51
C ILE A 294 -12.84 24.53 -3.69
N SER A 295 -11.59 24.99 -3.80
CA SER A 295 -11.25 26.43 -3.88
C SER A 295 -11.73 27.08 -5.17
N GLN A 296 -11.87 26.30 -6.25
CA GLN A 296 -12.33 26.76 -7.56
C GLN A 296 -13.86 26.65 -7.76
N ASP A 297 -14.60 26.16 -6.76
CA ASP A 297 -16.06 25.96 -6.80
C ASP A 297 -16.52 25.20 -8.06
N THR A 298 -15.74 24.24 -8.54
CA THR A 298 -16.06 23.45 -9.75
C THR A 298 -17.27 22.54 -9.52
N GLY A 299 -17.61 22.26 -8.26
CA GLY A 299 -18.64 21.31 -7.84
C GLY A 299 -18.27 19.85 -8.13
N LYS A 300 -16.99 19.54 -8.35
CA LYS A 300 -16.48 18.19 -8.62
C LYS A 300 -15.87 17.52 -7.40
N PHE A 301 -16.39 17.81 -6.22
CA PHE A 301 -15.95 17.19 -4.98
C PHE A 301 -17.17 16.77 -4.17
N CYS A 302 -17.00 15.76 -3.33
CA CYS A 302 -17.94 15.41 -2.28
C CYS A 302 -17.19 15.18 -0.98
N TYR A 303 -17.84 15.48 0.13
CA TYR A 303 -17.30 15.26 1.47
C TYR A 303 -18.39 14.65 2.35
N GLY A 304 -17.99 13.96 3.41
CA GLY A 304 -18.95 13.28 4.28
C GLY A 304 -19.45 11.96 3.69
N ILE A 305 -20.00 11.12 4.56
CA ILE A 305 -20.28 9.72 4.26
C ILE A 305 -21.48 9.61 3.30
N GLU A 306 -22.56 10.33 3.61
CA GLU A 306 -23.83 10.27 2.87
C GLU A 306 -23.65 10.73 1.42
N ASP A 307 -23.08 11.91 1.21
CA ASP A 307 -22.83 12.45 -0.13
C ASP A 307 -21.86 11.58 -0.92
N THR A 308 -20.83 11.05 -0.25
CA THR A 308 -19.85 10.18 -0.92
C THR A 308 -20.47 8.85 -1.33
N LEU A 309 -21.37 8.27 -0.53
CA LEU A 309 -22.12 7.06 -0.90
C LEU A 309 -23.09 7.31 -2.04
N LYS A 310 -23.87 8.39 -1.99
CA LYS A 310 -24.75 8.79 -3.09
C LYS A 310 -23.97 8.99 -4.38
N ALA A 311 -22.81 9.65 -4.31
CA ALA A 311 -21.93 9.83 -5.46
C ALA A 311 -21.32 8.50 -5.97
N LEU A 312 -21.04 7.57 -5.06
CA LEU A 312 -20.55 6.23 -5.38
C LEU A 312 -21.62 5.42 -6.11
N ASP A 313 -22.86 5.42 -5.62
CA ASP A 313 -24.00 4.71 -6.21
C ASP A 313 -24.37 5.25 -7.59
N LEU A 314 -24.24 6.57 -7.80
CA LEU A 314 -24.38 7.23 -9.11
C LEU A 314 -23.21 6.95 -10.05
N GLY A 315 -22.12 6.33 -9.58
CA GLY A 315 -20.90 6.09 -10.36
C GLY A 315 -20.19 7.38 -10.78
N ALA A 316 -20.40 8.47 -10.06
CA ALA A 316 -19.83 9.79 -10.37
C ALA A 316 -18.40 9.95 -9.84
N CYS A 317 -18.00 9.14 -8.86
CA CYS A 317 -16.69 9.20 -8.22
C CYS A 317 -15.55 8.75 -9.16
N GLU A 318 -14.54 9.61 -9.33
CA GLU A 318 -13.28 9.26 -9.99
C GLU A 318 -12.27 8.68 -9.00
N ILE A 319 -11.99 9.45 -7.94
CA ILE A 319 -11.01 9.09 -6.91
C ILE A 319 -11.67 9.28 -5.55
N LEU A 320 -11.81 8.19 -4.81
CA LEU A 320 -12.32 8.13 -3.45
C LEU A 320 -11.13 8.22 -2.49
N ILE A 321 -11.13 9.25 -1.64
CA ILE A 321 -10.06 9.55 -0.69
C ILE A 321 -10.58 9.19 0.71
N VAL A 322 -9.91 8.27 1.39
CA VAL A 322 -10.35 7.79 2.71
C VAL A 322 -9.20 7.78 3.70
N TYR A 323 -9.46 8.23 4.91
CA TYR A 323 -8.49 8.18 6.00
C TYR A 323 -8.28 6.74 6.50
N GLU A 324 -7.02 6.32 6.66
CA GLU A 324 -6.66 4.94 7.00
C GLU A 324 -7.20 4.46 8.36
N ASN A 325 -7.37 5.38 9.32
CA ASN A 325 -7.84 5.08 10.68
C ASN A 325 -9.28 5.59 10.90
N LEU A 326 -10.13 5.50 9.88
CA LEU A 326 -11.55 5.80 10.00
C LEU A 326 -12.22 4.81 10.98
N ALA A 327 -12.82 5.33 12.06
CA ALA A 327 -13.51 4.53 13.07
C ALA A 327 -14.97 4.17 12.70
N ILE A 328 -15.39 4.45 11.47
CA ILE A 328 -16.78 4.26 11.05
C ILE A 328 -17.05 2.80 10.70
N VAL A 329 -18.18 2.30 11.20
CA VAL A 329 -18.67 0.95 10.98
C VAL A 329 -19.99 1.00 10.22
N ARG A 330 -20.15 0.08 9.27
CA ARG A 330 -21.39 -0.16 8.54
C ARG A 330 -22.20 -1.21 9.28
N TYR A 331 -23.36 -0.80 9.77
CA TYR A 331 -24.37 -1.68 10.36
C TYR A 331 -25.42 -1.98 9.31
N THR A 332 -25.65 -3.27 9.05
CA THR A 332 -26.83 -3.72 8.28
C THR A 332 -27.84 -4.20 9.31
N MET A 333 -28.97 -3.51 9.38
CA MET A 333 -30.05 -3.78 10.32
C MET A 333 -31.28 -4.28 9.58
N LYS A 334 -32.13 -5.04 10.26
CA LYS A 334 -33.45 -5.39 9.77
C LYS A 334 -34.51 -4.72 10.61
N ASP A 335 -35.45 -4.09 9.92
CA ASP A 335 -36.68 -3.63 10.54
C ASP A 335 -37.63 -4.81 10.81
N ILE A 336 -38.68 -4.58 11.61
CA ILE A 336 -39.73 -5.54 11.95
C ILE A 336 -40.42 -6.10 10.69
N GLU A 337 -40.49 -5.30 9.62
CA GLU A 337 -41.03 -5.71 8.31
C GLU A 337 -40.03 -6.49 7.44
N GLY A 338 -38.78 -6.64 7.89
CA GLY A 338 -37.72 -7.38 7.19
C GLY A 338 -36.98 -6.58 6.12
N ALA A 339 -37.26 -5.28 5.97
CA ALA A 339 -36.48 -4.37 5.14
C ALA A 339 -35.07 -4.19 5.72
N GLU A 340 -34.05 -4.27 4.85
CA GLU A 340 -32.65 -4.08 5.25
C GLU A 340 -32.30 -2.59 5.20
N VAL A 341 -32.02 -2.00 6.36
CA VAL A 341 -31.56 -0.61 6.49
C VAL A 341 -30.07 -0.61 6.79
N VAL A 342 -29.32 0.16 6.01
CA VAL A 342 -27.87 0.29 6.18
C VAL A 342 -27.58 1.62 6.87
N ALA A 343 -26.95 1.56 8.03
CA ALA A 343 -26.49 2.72 8.78
C ALA A 343 -24.96 2.76 8.85
N HIS A 344 -24.41 3.96 8.79
CA HIS A 344 -22.97 4.21 8.98
C HIS A 344 -22.79 5.06 10.23
N ALA A 345 -22.20 4.48 11.27
CA ALA A 345 -22.03 5.15 12.55
C ALA A 345 -20.64 4.89 13.12
N ASN A 346 -20.17 5.82 13.94
CA ASN A 346 -18.99 5.62 14.76
C ASN A 346 -19.41 4.87 16.05
N PRO A 347 -18.79 3.74 16.41
CA PRO A 347 -19.12 3.00 17.64
C PRO A 347 -18.96 3.82 18.92
N ASP A 348 -18.05 4.81 18.92
CA ASP A 348 -17.77 5.69 20.06
C ASP A 348 -18.63 6.98 20.08
N GLY A 349 -19.56 7.14 19.14
CA GLY A 349 -20.46 8.29 19.08
C GLY A 349 -21.53 8.24 20.18
N GLU A 350 -21.80 9.38 20.84
CA GLU A 350 -22.86 9.50 21.86
C GLU A 350 -24.27 9.38 21.26
N ASP A 351 -24.45 9.69 19.97
CA ASP A 351 -25.72 9.61 19.26
C ASP A 351 -26.03 8.18 18.82
N LYS A 352 -26.90 7.48 19.57
CA LYS A 352 -27.46 6.16 19.22
C LYS A 352 -28.79 6.21 18.45
N SER A 353 -29.13 7.38 17.90
CA SER A 353 -30.36 7.59 17.14
C SER A 353 -30.49 6.68 15.91
N TRP A 354 -29.36 6.18 15.39
CA TRP A 354 -29.29 5.22 14.28
C TRP A 354 -29.75 3.79 14.63
N GLN A 355 -29.91 3.46 15.92
CA GLN A 355 -30.47 2.17 16.36
C GLN A 355 -31.99 2.18 16.45
N LEU A 356 -32.60 3.37 16.43
CA LEU A 356 -34.03 3.55 16.55
C LEU A 356 -34.64 3.71 15.17
N ASP A 357 -35.68 2.93 14.88
CA ASP A 357 -36.44 3.12 13.66
C ASP A 357 -37.22 4.44 13.69
N LYS A 358 -37.07 5.25 12.64
CA LYS A 358 -37.73 6.56 12.50
C LYS A 358 -39.26 6.43 12.43
N LYS A 359 -39.78 5.27 12.02
CA LYS A 359 -41.24 5.01 11.90
C LYS A 359 -41.85 4.39 13.15
N THR A 360 -41.17 3.43 13.79
CA THR A 360 -41.75 2.65 14.90
C THR A 360 -41.20 2.99 16.29
N GLY A 361 -40.06 3.71 16.38
CA GLY A 361 -39.42 4.05 17.65
C GLY A 361 -38.85 2.84 18.42
N THR A 362 -38.81 1.67 17.79
CA THR A 362 -38.23 0.44 18.34
C THR A 362 -36.77 0.24 17.90
N GLU A 363 -35.99 -0.46 18.72
CA GLU A 363 -34.59 -0.79 18.43
C GLU A 363 -34.52 -1.83 17.29
N MET A 364 -33.82 -1.48 16.20
CA MET A 364 -33.60 -2.39 15.07
C MET A 364 -32.57 -3.47 15.41
N GLU A 365 -32.76 -4.69 14.89
CA GLU A 365 -31.80 -5.79 15.11
C GLU A 365 -30.60 -5.67 14.17
N ILE A 366 -29.39 -5.65 14.74
CA ILE A 366 -28.14 -5.61 13.99
C ILE A 366 -27.87 -7.01 13.42
N VAL A 367 -27.95 -7.14 12.09
CA VAL A 367 -27.69 -8.40 11.38
C VAL A 367 -26.22 -8.57 11.06
N LYS A 368 -25.55 -7.48 10.67
CA LYS A 368 -24.16 -7.51 10.22
C LYS A 368 -23.43 -6.23 10.61
N GLU A 369 -22.26 -6.41 11.21
CA GLU A 369 -21.34 -5.32 11.54
C GLU A 369 -20.07 -5.49 10.72
N GLU A 370 -19.78 -4.53 9.84
CA GLU A 370 -18.57 -4.54 9.01
C GLU A 370 -17.89 -3.17 9.00
N PRO A 371 -16.56 -3.09 9.17
CA PRO A 371 -15.84 -1.82 9.09
C PRO A 371 -16.03 -1.16 7.71
N PHE A 372 -16.36 0.13 7.69
CA PHE A 372 -16.71 0.83 6.43
C PHE A 372 -15.56 0.81 5.41
N LEU A 373 -14.31 0.95 5.89
CA LEU A 373 -13.09 0.84 5.09
C LEU A 373 -12.96 -0.50 4.35
N GLU A 374 -13.40 -1.59 4.98
CA GLU A 374 -13.31 -2.94 4.44
C GLU A 374 -14.34 -3.15 3.34
N TRP A 375 -15.57 -2.68 3.59
CA TRP A 375 -16.62 -2.67 2.57
C TRP A 375 -16.21 -1.86 1.34
N LEU A 376 -15.61 -0.67 1.53
CA LEU A 376 -15.09 0.14 0.42
C LEU A 376 -13.98 -0.57 -0.34
N ALA A 377 -13.03 -1.19 0.35
CA ALA A 377 -11.93 -1.93 -0.26
C ALA A 377 -12.37 -3.16 -1.08
N GLU A 378 -13.54 -3.72 -0.82
CA GLU A 378 -14.10 -4.83 -1.59
C GLU A 378 -14.97 -4.35 -2.76
N ASN A 379 -15.74 -3.28 -2.56
CA ASN A 379 -16.79 -2.88 -3.49
C ASN A 379 -16.43 -1.70 -4.40
N TYR A 380 -15.34 -0.95 -4.16
CA TYR A 380 -14.99 0.22 -4.98
C TYR A 380 -14.91 -0.08 -6.50
N LYS A 381 -14.53 -1.33 -6.86
CA LYS A 381 -14.44 -1.78 -8.27
C LYS A 381 -15.79 -1.85 -8.98
N SER A 382 -16.86 -2.25 -8.29
CA SER A 382 -18.19 -2.32 -8.91
C SER A 382 -18.72 -0.94 -9.29
N PHE A 383 -18.30 0.09 -8.54
CA PHE A 383 -18.68 1.49 -8.78
C PHE A 383 -17.75 2.23 -9.77
N GLY A 384 -16.63 1.61 -10.16
CA GLY A 384 -15.68 2.21 -11.10
C GLY A 384 -14.87 3.38 -10.53
N ALA A 385 -14.80 3.52 -9.20
CA ALA A 385 -13.98 4.54 -8.53
C ALA A 385 -12.55 4.01 -8.29
N ASN A 386 -11.58 4.91 -8.11
CA ASN A 386 -10.24 4.58 -7.62
C ASN A 386 -10.15 4.91 -6.12
N LEU A 387 -9.84 3.93 -5.28
CA LEU A 387 -9.71 4.14 -3.83
C LEU A 387 -8.25 4.47 -3.46
N GLU A 388 -8.05 5.59 -2.76
CA GLU A 388 -6.76 6.04 -2.23
C GLU A 388 -6.85 6.27 -0.71
N PHE A 389 -5.91 5.71 0.03
CA PHE A 389 -5.81 5.89 1.48
C PHE A 389 -4.86 7.03 1.83
N VAL A 390 -5.30 7.90 2.74
CA VAL A 390 -4.52 9.04 3.27
C VAL A 390 -4.32 8.93 4.77
N THR A 391 -3.32 9.65 5.27
CA THR A 391 -2.89 9.71 6.68
C THR A 391 -3.01 11.13 7.22
N ASP A 392 -2.97 11.28 8.54
CA ASP A 392 -3.05 12.57 9.25
C ASP A 392 -1.67 13.19 9.52
N ARG A 393 -0.60 12.64 8.95
CA ARG A 393 0.78 13.09 9.21
C ARG A 393 1.13 14.41 8.54
N SER A 394 0.43 14.78 7.48
CA SER A 394 0.61 16.05 6.77
C SER A 394 -0.35 17.11 7.30
N SER A 395 0.01 18.39 7.18
CA SER A 395 -0.89 19.51 7.52
C SER A 395 -2.20 19.45 6.75
N GLU A 396 -2.12 19.08 5.48
CA GLU A 396 -3.24 18.89 4.56
C GLU A 396 -4.10 17.68 4.97
N GLY A 397 -3.47 16.57 5.37
CA GLY A 397 -4.16 15.38 5.87
C GLY A 397 -4.90 15.65 7.18
N ALA A 398 -4.30 16.40 8.10
CA ALA A 398 -4.96 16.82 9.33
C ALA A 398 -6.19 17.70 9.05
N GLN A 399 -6.10 18.62 8.08
CA GLN A 399 -7.25 19.41 7.62
C GLN A 399 -8.34 18.56 6.98
N PHE A 400 -7.97 17.56 6.19
CA PHE A 400 -8.92 16.63 5.58
C PHE A 400 -9.69 15.82 6.64
N VAL A 401 -8.99 15.29 7.64
CA VAL A 401 -9.60 14.51 8.72
C VAL A 401 -10.46 15.38 9.63
N GLN A 402 -9.96 16.53 10.08
CA GLN A 402 -10.68 17.40 11.03
C GLN A 402 -11.79 18.22 10.37
N GLY A 403 -11.61 18.64 9.11
CA GLY A 403 -12.55 19.51 8.40
C GLY A 403 -13.63 18.75 7.64
N PHE A 404 -13.30 17.59 7.06
CA PHE A 404 -14.19 16.86 6.14
C PHE A 404 -14.56 15.44 6.63
N GLY A 405 -14.25 15.11 7.88
CA GLY A 405 -14.63 13.83 8.50
C GLY A 405 -13.85 12.62 7.98
N GLY A 406 -12.75 12.83 7.26
CA GLY A 406 -11.85 11.77 6.80
C GLY A 406 -12.38 10.93 5.63
N VAL A 407 -13.49 11.33 5.00
CA VAL A 407 -14.05 10.70 3.79
C VAL A 407 -14.41 11.79 2.79
N GLY A 408 -13.93 11.63 1.56
CA GLY A 408 -14.31 12.50 0.45
C GLY A 408 -14.00 11.85 -0.89
N ALA A 409 -14.52 12.42 -1.98
CA ALA A 409 -14.17 11.98 -3.31
C ALA A 409 -14.06 13.14 -4.29
N MET A 410 -13.26 12.92 -5.34
CA MET A 410 -13.24 13.76 -6.54
C MET A 410 -14.17 13.14 -7.56
N LEU A 411 -15.09 13.95 -8.08
CA LEU A 411 -16.13 13.54 -9.02
C LEU A 411 -15.69 13.80 -10.46
N ARG A 412 -16.09 12.92 -11.38
CA ARG A 412 -15.85 13.08 -12.82
C ARG A 412 -16.61 14.27 -13.41
N TYR A 413 -17.82 14.50 -12.89
CA TYR A 413 -18.75 15.55 -13.30
C TYR A 413 -19.44 16.13 -12.07
N LYS A 414 -19.99 17.35 -12.23
CA LYS A 414 -20.69 18.04 -11.15
C LYS A 414 -21.99 17.29 -10.82
N VAL A 415 -22.18 17.00 -9.54
CA VAL A 415 -23.41 16.43 -8.98
C VAL A 415 -23.99 17.45 -8.01
N ASN A 416 -25.31 17.69 -8.08
CA ASN A 416 -26.00 18.54 -7.11
C ASN A 416 -26.53 17.67 -5.98
N PHE A 417 -25.84 17.67 -4.84
CA PHE A 417 -26.23 16.87 -3.67
C PHE A 417 -27.52 17.37 -3.01
N GLU A 418 -27.85 18.65 -3.14
CA GLU A 418 -29.10 19.25 -2.62
C GLU A 418 -30.35 18.60 -3.25
N GLN A 419 -30.33 18.32 -4.56
CA GLN A 419 -31.48 17.70 -5.26
C GLN A 419 -31.68 16.23 -4.86
N LEU A 420 -30.62 15.56 -4.42
CA LEU A 420 -30.66 14.15 -3.98
C LEU A 420 -31.00 14.00 -2.48
N ALA A 421 -30.99 15.09 -1.71
CA ALA A 421 -31.51 15.10 -0.35
C ALA A 421 -33.03 15.18 -0.36
N ASP A 422 -33.59 16.01 -1.25
CA ASP A 422 -35.04 16.21 -1.40
C ASP A 422 -35.74 14.97 -2.01
N GLU A 423 -35.13 14.29 -3.00
CA GLU A 423 -35.72 13.08 -3.61
C GLU A 423 -35.83 11.89 -2.63
N SER A 424 -35.01 11.85 -1.55
CA SER A 424 -35.11 10.79 -0.53
C SER A 424 -36.20 11.02 0.52
N ASP A 425 -36.72 12.25 0.64
CA ASP A 425 -37.81 12.60 1.58
C ASP A 425 -39.19 12.68 0.87
N ASP A 426 -39.26 12.67 -0.47
CA ASP A 426 -40.48 12.92 -1.25
C ASP A 426 -41.20 11.66 -1.81
N ASP A 427 -40.70 10.45 -1.57
CA ASP A 427 -41.34 9.20 -2.04
C ASP A 427 -42.55 8.73 -1.18
N GLU A 428 -43.19 9.64 -0.43
CA GLU A 428 -44.31 9.32 0.49
C GLU A 428 -45.56 10.20 0.32
N TYR A 429 -45.87 10.72 -0.88
CA TYR A 429 -47.16 11.39 -1.16
C TYR A 429 -47.71 11.11 -2.57
N TYR A 430 -48.13 9.87 -2.84
CA TYR A 430 -49.21 9.62 -3.81
C TYR A 430 -50.06 8.43 -3.37
N ASP A 431 -50.99 8.69 -2.46
CA ASP A 431 -52.34 8.11 -2.48
C ASP A 431 -53.19 8.83 -1.43
N ASP A 432 -54.15 9.64 -1.88
CA ASP A 432 -55.52 9.66 -1.36
C ASP A 432 -56.39 10.68 -2.12
N ASP A 433 -57.33 10.13 -2.88
CA ASP A 433 -58.74 10.52 -2.98
C ASP A 433 -59.13 11.88 -3.60
N GLU A 434 -59.33 11.86 -4.93
CA GLU A 434 -60.36 12.67 -5.59
C GLU A 434 -61.75 12.02 -5.39
N ASP A 435 -62.39 12.31 -4.27
CA ASP A 435 -63.84 12.17 -4.09
C ASP A 435 -64.48 13.57 -3.98
N PHE A 436 -64.93 14.10 -5.12
CA PHE A 436 -65.80 15.29 -5.18
C PHE A 436 -67.24 14.86 -5.54
N ILE A 437 -68.15 15.05 -4.57
CA ILE A 437 -69.61 15.19 -4.79
C ILE A 437 -69.93 16.62 -5.25
#